data_AF-A0A850UDI0-F1
#
_entry.id   AF-A0A850UDI0-F1
#
_cell.length_a   1.000
_cell.length_b   1.000
_cell.length_c   1.000
_cell.angle_alpha   90.00
_cell.angle_beta   90.00
_cell.angle_gamma   90.00
#
_symmetry.space_group_name_H-M   'P 1'
#
loop_
_entity.id
_entity.type
_entity.pdbx_description
1 polymer ?
#
loop_
_entity_poly.entity_id
_entity_poly.type
_entity_poly.pdbx_seq_one_letter_code
_entity_poly.pdbx_strand_id
1 'polypeptide(L)'
;EIPNAFITSTQQDRYLPGASVQYECERNFQMVGGDFVTCTNGEWSRAPTCRDVTCEPPPEIAGGNVQGVKKSRYLPGESAHYQCWQGFQMTGASTIVCQNGTWTELPQCK
;
A
#
# COMPACT_ATOMS: atom_id res chain seq x y z
N GLU A 1 18.45 -3.25 8.97
CA GLU A 1 17.87 -3.06 7.63
C GLU A 1 16.38 -2.85 7.77
N ILE A 2 15.81 -1.91 7.01
CA ILE A 2 14.36 -1.63 7.04
C ILE A 2 13.72 -2.47 5.93
N PRO A 3 12.77 -3.38 6.25
CA PRO A 3 12.13 -4.21 5.23
C PRO A 3 11.44 -3.35 4.16
N ASN A 4 11.60 -3.75 2.89
CA ASN A 4 11.01 -3.07 1.73
C ASN A 4 11.45 -1.60 1.60
N ALA A 5 12.67 -1.28 2.02
CA ALA A 5 13.27 0.04 1.90
C ALA A 5 14.73 -0.05 1.47
N PHE A 6 15.21 0.95 0.75
CA PHE A 6 16.60 1.09 0.35
C PHE A 6 17.16 2.44 0.81
N ILE A 7 18.47 2.50 1.02
CA ILE A 7 19.17 3.73 1.39
C ILE A 7 19.39 4.56 0.13
N THR A 8 19.00 5.83 0.17
CA THR A 8 19.20 6.79 -0.95
C THR A 8 20.35 7.75 -0.70
N SER A 9 20.72 7.98 0.57
CA SER A 9 21.90 8.77 0.92
C SER A 9 23.20 8.02 0.66
N THR A 10 24.31 8.75 0.56
CA THR A 10 25.64 8.16 0.38
C THR A 10 26.01 7.27 1.57
N GLN A 11 26.24 5.98 1.33
CA GLN A 11 26.68 5.05 2.36
C GLN A 11 28.14 5.36 2.76
N GLN A 12 28.40 5.31 4.06
CA GLN A 12 29.72 5.55 4.64
C GLN A 12 30.11 4.38 5.54
N ASP A 13 31.42 4.09 5.60
CA ASP A 13 31.96 3.06 6.51
C ASP A 13 31.82 3.47 7.99
N ARG A 14 31.72 4.77 8.26
CA ARG A 14 31.60 5.32 9.62
C ARG A 14 30.76 6.60 9.63
N TYR A 15 29.69 6.59 10.41
CA TYR A 15 28.83 7.74 10.63
C TYR A 15 29.25 8.50 11.90
N LEU A 16 29.42 9.82 11.79
CA LEU A 16 29.73 10.70 12.93
C LEU A 16 28.44 11.14 13.65
N PRO A 17 28.50 11.57 14.92
CA PRO A 17 27.36 12.21 15.57
C PRO A 17 26.86 13.41 14.75
N GLY A 18 25.55 13.46 14.52
CA GLY A 18 24.87 14.40 13.64
C GLY A 18 24.67 13.90 12.20
N ALA A 19 25.22 12.74 11.84
CA ALA A 19 25.00 12.15 10.52
C ALA A 19 23.56 11.67 10.35
N SER A 20 23.03 11.82 9.14
CA SER A 20 21.69 11.36 8.76
C SER A 20 21.76 10.41 7.57
N VAL A 21 20.96 9.35 7.62
CA VAL A 21 20.80 8.36 6.55
C VAL A 21 19.37 8.44 6.04
N GLN A 22 19.21 8.65 4.73
CA GLN A 22 17.90 8.74 4.10
C GLN A 22 17.50 7.39 3.50
N TYR A 23 16.22 7.06 3.68
CA TYR A 23 15.61 5.84 3.18
C TYR A 23 14.51 6.20 2.19
N GLU A 24 14.23 5.27 1.29
CA GLU A 24 13.07 5.30 0.42
C GLU A 24 12.43 3.92 0.40
N CYS A 25 11.10 3.88 0.39
CA CYS A 25 10.37 2.63 0.31
C CYS A 25 10.44 2.07 -1.11
N GLU A 26 10.48 0.74 -1.22
CA GLU A 26 10.31 0.06 -2.48
C GLU A 26 8.97 0.43 -3.14
N ARG A 27 8.88 0.20 -4.45
CA ARG A 27 7.65 0.47 -5.20
C ARG A 27 6.47 -0.23 -4.53
N ASN A 28 5.36 0.52 -4.44
CA ASN A 28 4.08 0.09 -3.87
C ASN A 28 4.03 0.02 -2.33
N PHE A 29 5.09 0.43 -1.66
CA PHE A 29 5.09 0.68 -0.22
C PHE A 29 5.04 2.18 0.05
N GLN A 30 4.34 2.57 1.10
CA GLN A 30 4.28 3.93 1.58
C GLN A 30 5.08 4.07 2.87
N MET A 31 5.88 5.13 2.93
CA MET A 31 6.65 5.46 4.12
C MET A 31 5.76 5.95 5.25
N VAL A 32 6.00 5.42 6.45
CA VAL A 32 5.36 5.82 7.70
C VAL A 32 6.45 6.26 8.67
N GLY A 33 6.41 7.53 9.07
CA GLY A 33 7.44 8.17 9.90
C GLY A 33 8.28 9.18 9.12
N GLY A 34 9.49 9.48 9.62
CA GLY A 34 10.47 10.32 8.91
C GLY A 34 11.29 9.52 7.91
N ASP A 35 11.66 10.14 6.79
CA ASP A 35 12.43 9.54 5.70
C ASP A 35 13.93 9.47 5.95
N PHE A 36 14.40 10.06 7.05
CA PHE A 36 15.77 9.98 7.48
C PHE A 36 15.88 9.50 8.92
N VAL A 37 17.02 8.88 9.21
CA VAL A 37 17.42 8.46 10.54
C VAL A 37 18.68 9.22 10.89
N THR A 38 18.68 9.92 12.02
CA THR A 38 19.80 10.77 12.46
C THR A 38 20.48 10.15 13.67
N CYS A 39 21.80 10.08 13.63
CA CYS A 39 22.62 9.66 14.77
C CYS A 39 22.83 10.85 15.70
N THR A 40 22.25 10.82 16.89
CA THR A 40 22.45 11.85 17.92
C THR A 40 23.18 11.23 19.10
N ASN A 41 24.36 11.75 19.45
CA ASN A 41 25.18 11.24 20.56
C ASN A 41 25.45 9.72 20.53
N GLY A 42 25.54 9.13 19.34
CA GLY A 42 25.77 7.69 19.16
C GLY A 42 24.50 6.84 19.11
N GLU A 43 23.31 7.44 19.29
CA GLU A 43 22.02 6.75 19.15
C GLU A 43 21.31 7.19 17.87
N TRP A 44 20.84 6.22 17.09
CA TRP A 44 20.03 6.50 15.91
C TRP A 44 18.59 6.84 16.31
N SER A 45 18.00 7.83 15.64
CA SER A 45 16.58 8.14 15.78
C SER A 45 15.70 6.96 15.34
N ARG A 46 14.39 7.08 15.57
CA ARG A 46 13.44 6.05 15.15
C ARG A 46 13.50 5.86 13.64
N ALA A 47 13.70 4.61 13.19
CA ALA A 47 13.70 4.25 11.79
C ALA A 47 12.29 4.36 11.17
N PRO A 48 12.16 4.75 9.88
CA PRO A 48 10.90 4.66 9.15
C PRO A 48 10.43 3.21 9.03
N THR A 49 9.15 3.06 8.73
CA THR A 49 8.60 1.78 8.27
C THR A 49 7.96 1.96 6.90
N CYS A 50 8.06 0.93 6.07
CA CYS A 50 7.42 0.88 4.76
C CYS A 50 6.21 -0.04 4.86
N ARG A 51 5.02 0.54 4.70
CA ARG A 51 3.75 -0.19 4.75
C ARG A 51 3.29 -0.50 3.35
N ASP A 52 2.92 -1.75 3.10
CA ASP A 52 2.26 -2.13 1.85
C ASP A 52 0.93 -1.38 1.74
N VAL A 53 0.75 -0.64 0.65
CA VAL A 53 -0.48 0.11 0.35
C VAL A 53 -1.23 -0.47 -0.83
N THR A 54 -0.81 -1.61 -1.34
CA THR A 54 -1.55 -2.35 -2.36
C THR A 54 -2.71 -3.11 -1.77
N CYS A 55 -3.80 -3.17 -2.51
CA CYS A 55 -4.93 -4.01 -2.16
C CYS A 55 -4.72 -5.41 -2.72
N GLU A 56 -5.09 -6.40 -1.92
CA GLU A 56 -5.30 -7.77 -2.36
C GLU A 56 -6.38 -7.84 -3.45
N PRO A 57 -6.51 -8.96 -4.18
CA PRO A 57 -7.57 -9.12 -5.17
C PRO A 57 -8.95 -8.82 -4.54
N PRO A 58 -9.83 -8.11 -5.26
CA PRO A 58 -11.14 -7.76 -4.75
C PRO A 58 -11.91 -8.98 -4.27
N PRO A 59 -12.55 -8.91 -3.09
CA PRO A 59 -13.28 -10.04 -2.52
C PRO A 59 -14.49 -10.41 -3.39
N GLU A 60 -14.97 -11.63 -3.26
CA GLU A 60 -16.19 -12.04 -3.95
C GLU A 60 -17.43 -11.56 -3.20
N ILE A 61 -18.49 -11.25 -3.95
CA ILE A 61 -19.78 -10.85 -3.40
C ILE A 61 -20.83 -11.91 -3.77
N ALA A 62 -21.82 -12.11 -2.91
CA ALA A 62 -22.92 -13.00 -3.23
C ALA A 62 -23.75 -12.43 -4.38
N GLY A 63 -24.16 -13.29 -5.33
CA GLY A 63 -25.01 -12.88 -6.45
C GLY A 63 -24.30 -12.03 -7.51
N GLY A 64 -22.96 -11.98 -7.52
CA GLY A 64 -22.19 -11.20 -8.49
C GLY A 64 -20.72 -11.59 -8.54
N ASN A 65 -19.97 -10.98 -9.45
CA ASN A 65 -18.54 -11.21 -9.62
C ASN A 65 -17.82 -9.92 -10.07
N VAL A 66 -16.49 -9.93 -9.94
CA VAL A 66 -15.64 -8.89 -10.52
C VAL A 66 -15.53 -9.13 -12.03
N GLN A 67 -15.67 -8.08 -12.83
CA GLN A 67 -15.48 -8.14 -14.27
C GLN A 67 -13.99 -8.18 -14.63
N GLY A 68 -13.66 -8.96 -15.66
CA GLY A 68 -12.32 -9.07 -16.21
C GLY A 68 -11.38 -9.94 -15.38
N VAL A 69 -10.08 -9.79 -15.62
CA VAL A 69 -9.04 -10.58 -14.95
C VAL A 69 -8.65 -9.89 -13.64
N LYS A 70 -8.81 -10.61 -12.52
CA LYS A 70 -8.34 -10.15 -11.20
C LYS A 70 -6.81 -10.10 -11.22
N LYS A 71 -6.23 -8.94 -10.89
CA LYS A 71 -4.79 -8.83 -10.64
C LYS A 71 -4.45 -9.46 -9.29
N SER A 72 -3.21 -9.90 -9.11
CA SER A 72 -2.72 -10.37 -7.81
C SER A 72 -2.58 -9.24 -6.78
N ARG A 73 -2.33 -8.01 -7.21
CA ARG A 73 -2.26 -6.80 -6.39
C ARG A 73 -2.79 -5.59 -7.18
N TYR A 74 -3.38 -4.64 -6.45
CA TYR A 74 -3.88 -3.38 -6.99
C TYR A 74 -3.21 -2.20 -6.30
N LEU A 75 -2.74 -1.23 -7.08
CA LEU A 75 -2.11 -0.03 -6.54
C LEU A 75 -3.15 0.92 -5.93
N PRO A 76 -2.77 1.80 -4.98
CA PRO A 76 -3.64 2.89 -4.55
C PRO A 76 -4.18 3.68 -5.73
N GLY A 77 -5.51 3.88 -5.77
CA GLY A 77 -6.21 4.54 -6.86
C GLY A 77 -6.66 3.64 -8.01
N GLU A 78 -6.17 2.39 -8.10
CA GLU A 78 -6.72 1.43 -9.05
C GLU A 78 -8.11 0.97 -8.63
N SER A 79 -8.92 0.59 -9.62
CA SER A 79 -10.31 0.22 -9.42
C SER A 79 -10.67 -1.16 -9.97
N ALA A 80 -11.66 -1.79 -9.35
CA ALA A 80 -12.28 -3.02 -9.83
C ALA A 80 -13.78 -2.83 -10.01
N HIS A 81 -14.34 -3.40 -11.07
CA HIS A 81 -15.75 -3.29 -11.40
C HIS A 81 -16.47 -4.60 -11.10
N TYR A 82 -17.62 -4.53 -10.44
CA TYR A 82 -18.49 -5.66 -10.15
C TYR A 82 -19.67 -5.72 -11.10
N GLN A 83 -20.18 -6.92 -11.29
CA GLN A 83 -21.40 -7.19 -12.03
C GLN A 83 -22.25 -8.19 -11.24
N CYS A 84 -23.53 -7.86 -11.06
CA CYS A 84 -24.48 -8.81 -10.51
C CYS A 84 -24.88 -9.85 -11.55
N TRP A 85 -25.13 -11.07 -11.10
CA TRP A 85 -25.66 -12.14 -11.94
C TRP A 85 -27.08 -11.80 -12.43
N GLN A 86 -27.51 -12.50 -13.48
CA GLN A 86 -28.83 -12.28 -14.06
C GLN A 86 -29.93 -12.49 -13.01
N GLY A 87 -30.81 -11.50 -12.88
CA GLY A 87 -31.92 -11.52 -11.91
C GLY A 87 -31.62 -10.79 -10.59
N PHE A 88 -30.38 -10.39 -10.34
CA PHE A 88 -30.00 -9.58 -9.18
C PHE A 88 -29.82 -8.11 -9.54
N GLN A 89 -30.15 -7.22 -8.61
CA GLN A 89 -29.96 -5.77 -8.71
C GLN A 89 -28.80 -5.30 -7.82
N MET A 90 -27.96 -4.43 -8.39
CA MET A 90 -26.84 -3.82 -7.68
C MET A 90 -27.34 -2.72 -6.73
N THR A 91 -26.88 -2.77 -5.49
CA THR A 91 -27.03 -1.71 -4.49
C THR A 91 -25.64 -1.20 -4.10
N GLY A 92 -25.43 0.12 -4.20
CA GLY A 92 -24.12 0.75 -3.95
C GLY A 92 -23.31 1.00 -5.23
N ALA A 93 -22.03 1.31 -5.07
CA ALA A 93 -21.14 1.61 -6.19
C ALA A 93 -20.68 0.32 -6.88
N SER A 94 -20.94 0.20 -8.19
CA SER A 94 -20.47 -0.95 -8.99
C SER A 94 -18.95 -1.01 -9.14
N THR A 95 -18.26 0.11 -8.90
CA THR A 95 -16.81 0.21 -8.99
C THR A 95 -16.23 0.51 -7.61
N ILE A 96 -15.28 -0.30 -7.18
CA ILE A 96 -14.52 -0.07 -5.95
C ILE A 96 -13.11 0.42 -6.28
N VAL A 97 -12.51 1.18 -5.37
CA VAL A 97 -11.18 1.77 -5.54
C VAL A 97 -10.28 1.31 -4.39
N CYS A 98 -9.03 0.99 -4.70
CA CYS A 98 -8.04 0.67 -3.69
C CYS A 98 -7.57 1.95 -2.99
N GLN A 99 -7.77 2.04 -1.68
CA GLN A 99 -7.37 3.16 -0.83
C GLN A 99 -6.36 2.67 0.22
N ASN A 100 -5.08 2.90 -0.04
CA ASN A 100 -3.98 2.63 0.89
C ASN A 100 -4.01 1.23 1.52
N GLY A 101 -4.25 0.21 0.71
CA GLY A 101 -4.31 -1.20 1.13
C GLY A 101 -5.69 -1.70 1.50
N THR A 102 -6.74 -0.87 1.42
CA THR A 102 -8.12 -1.27 1.68
C THR A 102 -9.04 -0.86 0.54
N TRP A 103 -9.93 -1.76 0.12
CA TRP A 103 -10.96 -1.46 -0.86
C TRP A 103 -12.04 -0.54 -0.30
N THR A 104 -12.59 0.37 -1.12
CA THR A 104 -13.82 1.09 -0.78
C THR A 104 -14.99 0.13 -0.56
N GLU A 105 -16.12 0.66 -0.07
CA GLU A 105 -17.33 -0.11 0.18
C GLU A 105 -17.73 -1.00 -1.00
N LEU A 106 -17.92 -2.29 -0.72
CA LEU A 106 -18.29 -3.30 -1.71
C LEU A 106 -19.77 -3.16 -2.08
N PRO A 107 -20.14 -3.32 -3.36
CA PRO A 107 -21.54 -3.38 -3.75
C PRO A 107 -22.22 -4.66 -3.24
N GLN A 108 -23.55 -4.59 -3.15
CA GLN A 108 -24.38 -5.75 -2.83
C GLN A 108 -25.29 -6.08 -4.02
N CYS A 109 -25.45 -7.36 -4.33
CA CYS A 109 -26.42 -7.84 -5.30
C CYS A 109 -27.61 -8.45 -4.54
N LYS A 110 -28.82 -7.94 -4.77
CA LYS A 110 -30.06 -8.39 -4.12
C LYS A 110 -31.14 -8.76 -5.13
#